data_AF-A0A7C4EZ91-F1
#
_entry.id   AF-A0A7C4EZ91-F1
#
_cell.length_a   1.000
_cell.length_b   1.000
_cell.length_c   1.000
_cell.angle_alpha   90.00
_cell.angle_beta   90.00
_cell.angle_gamma   90.00
#
_symmetry.space_group_name_H-M   'P 1'
#
loop_
_entity.id
_entity.type
_entity.pdbx_description
1 polymer ?
#
loop_
_entity_poly.entity_id
_entity_poly.type
_entity_poly.pdbx_seq_one_letter_code
_entity_poly.pdbx_strand_id
1 'polypeptide(L)'
;WFNLARYLRAFKGRRVAIVAKGCDGRSIVELVKENQVDKGSVVVIAVECNGVLKPVKYGSFESARRMADYCERCATRVSPVADYLVSSDNQGSLRRAPESGEFSKDWLSMFQRCLKCMACVKSCPFCYCTECSIEGFKPELVHRLRDTRELFTFHLTRALHMAGRCVECGACESACPVEIPLTRLYHELNEWFREKYSYIPGRSFEEPPPPLVFKEAGEG
;
A
#
# COMPACT_ATOMS: atom_id res chain seq x y z
N TRP A 1 -2.43 12.08 1.88
CA TRP A 1 -2.73 11.78 0.46
C TRP A 1 -3.34 10.40 0.39
N PHE A 2 -4.47 10.23 -0.30
CA PHE A 2 -5.20 8.96 -0.37
C PHE A 2 -4.91 8.20 -1.66
N ASN A 3 -5.14 6.89 -1.61
CA ASN A 3 -5.19 6.02 -2.79
C ASN A 3 -6.67 5.82 -3.14
N LEU A 4 -7.09 6.30 -4.31
CA LEU A 4 -8.50 6.37 -4.68
C LEU A 4 -9.08 5.00 -5.03
N ALA A 5 -8.23 4.01 -5.36
CA ALA A 5 -8.67 2.64 -5.65
C ALA A 5 -9.43 2.02 -4.46
N ARG A 6 -9.23 2.53 -3.23
CA ARG A 6 -9.97 2.14 -2.03
C ARG A 6 -11.49 2.21 -2.19
N TYR A 7 -11.97 3.18 -2.98
CA TYR A 7 -13.40 3.47 -3.11
C TYR A 7 -14.07 2.71 -4.26
N LEU A 8 -13.31 2.12 -5.20
CA LEU A 8 -13.85 1.46 -6.38
C LEU A 8 -14.86 0.36 -6.03
N ARG A 9 -14.63 -0.38 -4.94
CA ARG A 9 -15.54 -1.43 -4.46
C ARG A 9 -16.94 -0.93 -4.12
N ALA A 10 -17.09 0.33 -3.73
CA ALA A 10 -18.39 0.92 -3.44
C ALA A 10 -19.26 1.13 -4.69
N PHE A 11 -18.65 1.03 -5.88
CA PHE A 11 -19.31 1.21 -7.18
C PHE A 11 -19.46 -0.10 -7.96
N LYS A 12 -19.42 -1.26 -7.28
CA LYS A 12 -19.60 -2.57 -7.92
C LYS A 12 -20.89 -2.59 -8.76
N GLY A 13 -20.78 -3.04 -10.01
CA GLY A 13 -21.89 -3.08 -10.97
C GLY A 13 -22.15 -1.76 -11.71
N ARG A 14 -21.34 -0.72 -11.50
CA ARG A 14 -21.39 0.56 -12.23
C ARG A 14 -20.10 0.79 -12.99
N ARG A 15 -20.19 1.49 -14.13
CA ARG A 15 -19.02 1.99 -14.86
C ARG A 15 -18.52 3.29 -14.21
N VAL A 16 -17.25 3.36 -13.85
CA VAL A 16 -16.65 4.50 -13.13
C VAL A 16 -15.34 4.92 -13.78
N ALA A 17 -15.12 6.23 -13.89
CA ALA A 17 -13.82 6.79 -14.24
C ALA A 17 -13.02 7.18 -12.98
N ILE A 18 -11.72 6.91 -12.97
CA ILE A 18 -10.81 7.24 -11.87
C ILE A 18 -9.59 7.98 -12.40
N VAL A 19 -9.22 9.08 -11.75
CA VAL A 19 -7.93 9.73 -11.97
C VAL A 19 -6.88 9.00 -11.13
N ALA A 20 -5.90 8.38 -11.78
CA ALA A 20 -5.00 7.44 -11.15
C ALA A 20 -3.52 7.82 -11.32
N LYS A 21 -2.81 7.91 -10.21
CA LYS A 21 -1.33 7.90 -10.21
C LYS A 21 -0.84 6.46 -10.40
N GLY A 22 0.47 6.30 -10.51
CA GLY A 22 1.13 4.98 -10.54
C GLY A 22 0.67 4.02 -9.44
N CYS A 23 0.61 4.47 -8.19
CA CYS A 23 0.21 3.61 -7.06
C CYS A 23 -1.31 3.30 -7.01
N ASP A 24 -2.16 4.19 -7.52
CA ASP A 24 -3.59 3.93 -7.68
C ASP A 24 -3.78 2.81 -8.72
N GLY A 25 -3.12 2.94 -9.88
CA GLY A 25 -3.13 1.94 -10.96
C GLY A 25 -2.64 0.55 -10.51
N ARG A 26 -1.52 0.50 -9.79
CA ARG A 26 -1.03 -0.76 -9.19
C ARG A 26 -2.06 -1.37 -8.23
N SER A 27 -2.82 -0.55 -7.51
CA SER A 27 -3.87 -1.05 -6.61
C SER A 27 -5.06 -1.58 -7.38
N ILE A 28 -5.43 -0.95 -8.50
CA ILE A 28 -6.48 -1.45 -9.40
C ILE A 28 -6.10 -2.83 -9.92
N VAL A 29 -4.86 -3.02 -10.36
CA VAL A 29 -4.36 -4.33 -10.82
C VAL A 29 -4.56 -5.42 -9.77
N GLU A 30 -4.13 -5.19 -8.54
CA GLU A 30 -4.26 -6.18 -7.46
C GLU A 30 -5.73 -6.42 -7.06
N LEU A 31 -6.56 -5.37 -7.00
CA LEU A 31 -7.98 -5.52 -6.73
C LEU A 31 -8.72 -6.30 -7.83
N VAL A 32 -8.30 -6.19 -9.09
CA VAL A 32 -8.83 -6.98 -10.20
C VAL A 32 -8.42 -8.45 -10.06
N LYS A 33 -7.14 -8.74 -9.79
CA LYS A 33 -6.66 -10.12 -9.55
C LYS A 33 -7.42 -10.82 -8.44
N GLU A 34 -7.81 -10.07 -7.42
CA GLU A 34 -8.53 -10.57 -6.25
C GLU A 34 -10.06 -10.52 -6.39
N ASN A 35 -10.56 -10.29 -7.61
CA ASN A 35 -11.98 -10.23 -7.95
C ASN A 35 -12.77 -9.20 -7.11
N GLN A 36 -12.10 -8.15 -6.63
CA GLN A 36 -12.74 -7.06 -5.89
C GLN A 36 -13.26 -5.94 -6.79
N VAL A 37 -12.66 -5.80 -7.97
CA VAL A 37 -13.01 -4.81 -8.98
C VAL A 37 -13.09 -5.52 -10.32
N ASP A 38 -14.14 -5.24 -11.10
CA ASP A 38 -14.22 -5.74 -12.46
C ASP A 38 -13.40 -4.83 -13.39
N LYS A 39 -12.49 -5.43 -14.17
CA LYS A 39 -11.61 -4.70 -15.09
C LYS A 39 -12.39 -3.87 -16.10
N GLY A 40 -13.48 -4.41 -16.65
CA GLY A 40 -14.30 -3.72 -17.66
C GLY A 40 -15.10 -2.54 -17.11
N SER A 41 -15.29 -2.48 -15.80
CA SER A 41 -16.09 -1.44 -15.12
C SER A 41 -15.32 -0.16 -14.79
N VAL A 42 -13.99 -0.15 -14.92
CA VAL A 42 -13.15 0.99 -14.52
C VAL A 42 -12.45 1.60 -15.73
N VAL A 43 -12.62 2.91 -15.90
CA VAL A 43 -11.88 3.72 -16.87
C VAL A 43 -10.80 4.51 -16.14
N VAL A 44 -9.53 4.33 -16.52
CA VAL A 44 -8.37 4.89 -15.84
C VAL A 44 -7.83 6.08 -16.63
N ILE A 45 -7.99 7.27 -16.05
CA ILE A 45 -7.37 8.51 -16.51
C ILE A 45 -6.07 8.66 -15.73
N ALA A 46 -4.96 8.22 -16.34
CA ALA A 46 -3.66 8.23 -15.71
C ALA A 46 -3.04 9.63 -15.69
N VAL A 47 -2.42 9.98 -14.57
CA VAL A 47 -1.63 11.20 -14.40
C VAL A 47 -0.20 10.84 -14.01
N GLU A 48 0.76 11.59 -14.51
CA GLU A 48 2.16 11.47 -14.10
C GLU A 48 2.34 11.90 -12.64
N CYS A 49 2.87 11.01 -11.82
CA CYS A 49 3.08 11.22 -10.39
C CYS A 49 4.54 11.55 -10.10
N ASN A 50 4.81 12.75 -9.59
CA ASN A 50 6.15 13.16 -9.14
C ASN A 50 6.41 12.87 -7.65
N GLY A 51 5.56 12.06 -7.02
CA GLY A 51 5.61 11.74 -5.59
C GLY A 51 4.79 12.69 -4.73
N VAL A 52 4.62 12.33 -3.45
CA VAL A 52 3.88 13.14 -2.47
C VAL A 52 4.82 13.67 -1.40
N LEU A 53 4.65 14.93 -1.04
CA LEU A 53 5.43 15.58 0.02
C LEU A 53 4.93 15.15 1.40
N LYS A 54 5.83 15.04 2.37
CA LYS A 54 5.48 14.87 3.77
C LYS A 54 4.69 16.10 4.24
N PRO A 55 3.62 15.92 5.04
CA PRO A 55 2.94 17.05 5.67
C PRO A 55 3.93 17.77 6.60
N VAL A 56 3.96 19.10 6.53
CA VAL A 56 4.72 19.93 7.48
C VAL A 56 3.99 19.88 8.81
N LYS A 57 4.71 19.59 9.90
CA LYS A 57 4.10 19.56 11.24
C LYS A 57 3.69 20.96 11.64
N TYR A 58 2.49 21.09 12.19
CA TYR A 58 2.04 22.35 12.78
C TYR A 58 3.04 22.76 13.88
N GLY A 59 3.65 23.94 13.75
CA GLY A 59 4.68 24.44 14.66
C GLY A 59 6.13 24.05 14.34
N SER A 60 6.41 23.28 13.28
CA SER A 60 7.80 23.07 12.83
C SER A 60 8.26 24.21 11.92
N PHE A 61 9.38 24.87 12.25
CA PHE A 61 10.05 25.86 11.41
C PHE A 61 10.76 25.27 10.18
N GLU A 62 10.56 23.98 9.89
CA GLU A 62 11.19 23.30 8.76
C GLU A 62 10.58 23.78 7.45
N SER A 63 11.30 24.65 6.74
CA SER A 63 10.88 25.30 5.51
C SER A 63 10.96 24.40 4.27
N ALA A 64 11.75 23.32 4.32
CA ALA A 64 11.95 22.42 3.21
C ALA A 64 10.90 21.30 3.19
N ARG A 65 10.00 21.33 2.21
CA ARG A 65 9.09 20.21 1.94
C ARG A 65 9.90 19.01 1.44
N ARG A 66 9.94 17.94 2.24
CA ARG A 66 10.60 16.68 1.87
C ARG A 66 9.62 15.74 1.19
N MET A 67 10.10 14.93 0.26
CA MET A 67 9.32 13.84 -0.33
C MET A 67 9.03 12.77 0.73
N ALA A 68 7.91 12.09 0.61
CA ALA A 68 7.64 10.93 1.44
C ALA A 68 8.60 9.78 1.06
N ASP A 69 9.15 9.09 2.05
CA ASP A 69 10.15 8.04 1.86
C ASP A 69 9.74 6.99 0.82
N TYR A 70 8.49 6.55 0.84
CA TYR A 70 7.96 5.56 -0.11
C TYR A 70 7.87 6.12 -1.54
N CYS A 71 7.74 7.42 -1.73
CA CYS A 71 7.80 8.06 -3.04
C CYS A 71 9.24 8.21 -3.55
N GLU A 72 10.21 8.39 -2.67
CA GLU A 72 11.64 8.43 -3.04
C GLU A 72 12.12 7.10 -3.63
N ARG A 73 11.55 5.98 -3.17
CA ARG A 73 11.84 4.63 -3.70
C ARG A 73 10.90 4.17 -4.83
N CYS A 74 9.95 5.01 -5.23
CA CYS A 74 8.93 4.61 -6.20
C CYS A 74 9.45 4.70 -7.65
N ALA A 75 9.48 3.57 -8.34
CA ALA A 75 9.77 3.50 -9.77
C ALA A 75 8.54 3.75 -10.68
N THR A 76 7.33 3.72 -10.13
CA THR A 76 6.08 3.81 -10.91
C THR A 76 5.53 5.22 -10.94
N ARG A 77 5.75 5.94 -12.05
CA ARG A 77 5.29 7.32 -12.25
C ARG A 77 3.90 7.41 -12.88
N VAL A 78 3.59 6.51 -13.79
CA VAL A 78 2.30 6.43 -14.49
C VAL A 78 1.59 5.13 -14.12
N SER A 79 0.27 5.15 -14.10
CA SER A 79 -0.53 3.93 -13.92
C SER A 79 -0.16 2.86 -14.96
N PRO A 80 0.08 1.59 -14.57
CA PRO A 80 0.34 0.51 -15.53
C PRO A 80 -0.89 0.13 -16.37
N VAL A 81 -2.07 0.71 -16.07
CA VAL A 81 -3.36 0.33 -16.64
C VAL A 81 -4.13 1.55 -17.16
N ALA A 82 -3.47 2.46 -17.87
CA ALA A 82 -4.07 3.68 -18.37
C ALA A 82 -4.95 3.45 -19.60
N ASP A 83 -6.19 3.96 -19.59
CA ASP A 83 -7.01 4.12 -20.80
C ASP A 83 -6.73 5.47 -21.47
N TYR A 84 -6.50 6.50 -20.66
CA TYR A 84 -6.11 7.84 -21.09
C TYR A 84 -4.91 8.30 -20.28
N LEU A 85 -3.93 8.96 -20.93
CA LEU A 85 -2.80 9.59 -20.26
C LEU A 85 -2.92 11.10 -20.34
N VAL A 86 -2.92 11.75 -19.19
CA VAL A 86 -2.75 13.19 -19.07
C VAL A 86 -1.27 13.45 -18.77
N SER A 87 -0.50 13.77 -19.80
CA SER A 87 0.91 14.12 -19.67
C SER A 87 1.08 15.54 -19.15
N SER A 88 2.15 15.77 -18.40
CA SER A 88 2.59 17.12 -18.05
C SER A 88 3.94 17.39 -18.68
N ASP A 89 4.20 18.62 -19.13
CA ASP A 89 5.53 19.02 -19.63
C ASP A 89 6.61 18.99 -18.53
N ASN A 90 6.19 18.79 -17.27
CA ASN A 90 7.03 18.79 -16.11
C ASN A 90 7.53 17.36 -15.83
N GLN A 91 8.56 16.95 -16.58
CA GLN A 91 9.35 15.76 -16.28
C GLN A 91 10.09 15.97 -14.95
N GLY A 92 9.38 15.77 -13.83
CA GLY A 92 9.96 15.90 -12.51
C GLY A 92 11.20 15.01 -12.42
N SER A 93 12.36 15.62 -12.15
CA SER A 93 13.66 14.95 -12.14
C SER A 93 13.57 13.61 -11.42
N LEU A 94 13.99 12.53 -12.09
CA LEU A 94 14.21 11.21 -11.50
C LEU A 94 15.24 11.37 -10.38
N ARG A 95 14.79 11.66 -9.16
CA ARG A 95 15.66 11.55 -7.99
C ARG A 95 15.81 10.07 -7.72
N ARG A 96 17.02 9.57 -7.95
CA ARG A 96 17.47 8.24 -7.53
C ARG A 96 17.10 8.08 -6.05
N ALA A 97 16.52 6.94 -5.71
CA ALA A 97 16.27 6.58 -4.32
C ALA A 97 17.57 6.81 -3.53
N PRO A 98 17.57 7.62 -2.46
CA PRO A 98 18.77 7.76 -1.64
C PRO A 98 19.15 6.37 -1.12
N GLU A 99 20.46 6.10 -1.04
CA GLU A 99 20.97 4.93 -0.34
C GLU A 99 20.35 4.93 1.05
N SER A 100 19.74 3.80 1.41
CA SER A 100 18.99 3.67 2.66
C SER A 100 19.94 3.94 3.82
N GLY A 101 19.82 5.11 4.45
CA GLY A 101 20.40 5.36 5.76
C GLY A 101 19.96 4.29 6.75
N GLU A 102 20.79 4.06 7.77
CA GLU A 102 20.57 3.04 8.79
C GLU A 102 19.20 3.25 9.48
N PHE A 103 18.22 2.40 9.12
CA PHE A 103 16.88 2.44 9.69
C PHE A 103 16.79 1.42 10.82
N SER A 104 16.40 1.88 12.02
CA SER A 104 16.20 0.98 13.16
C SER A 104 15.06 0.00 12.86
N LYS A 105 15.37 -1.30 12.94
CA LYS A 105 14.40 -2.40 12.80
C LYS A 105 13.71 -2.75 14.11
N ASP A 106 13.72 -1.87 15.10
CA ASP A 106 12.99 -2.05 16.36
C ASP A 106 11.48 -1.82 16.17
N TRP A 107 10.87 -2.75 15.41
CA TRP A 107 9.44 -2.75 15.12
C TRP A 107 8.59 -2.84 16.38
N LEU A 108 9.06 -3.55 17.41
CA LEU A 108 8.34 -3.71 18.67
C LEU A 108 8.14 -2.35 19.35
N SER A 109 9.22 -1.57 19.51
CA SER A 109 9.14 -0.21 20.07
C SER A 109 8.27 0.70 19.21
N MET A 110 8.39 0.61 17.88
CA MET A 110 7.54 1.41 16.98
C MET A 110 6.04 1.07 17.13
N PHE A 111 5.69 -0.20 17.23
CA PHE A 111 4.31 -0.66 17.36
C PHE A 111 3.70 -0.33 18.72
N GLN A 112 4.48 -0.26 19.80
CA GLN A 112 3.97 0.13 21.12
C GLN A 112 3.38 1.56 21.16
N ARG A 113 3.82 2.44 20.24
CA ARG A 113 3.25 3.78 20.05
C ARG A 113 1.87 3.76 19.41
N CYS A 114 1.44 2.63 18.84
CA CYS A 114 0.17 2.52 18.13
C CYS A 114 -1.02 2.77 19.07
N LEU A 115 -1.92 3.65 18.62
CA LEU A 115 -3.19 3.95 19.30
C LEU A 115 -4.30 2.94 18.95
N LYS A 116 -4.03 2.02 18.01
CA LYS A 116 -5.02 1.09 17.44
C LYS A 116 -6.29 1.80 16.93
N CYS A 117 -6.15 3.01 16.41
CA CYS A 117 -7.25 3.83 15.89
C CYS A 117 -7.88 3.34 14.58
N MET A 118 -7.32 2.27 13.98
CA MET A 118 -7.77 1.66 12.73
C MET A 118 -7.65 2.54 11.46
N ALA A 119 -7.12 3.76 11.55
CA ALA A 119 -6.96 4.65 10.39
C ALA A 119 -6.16 4.01 9.26
N CYS A 120 -5.09 3.30 9.59
CA CYS A 120 -4.24 2.59 8.63
C CYS A 120 -4.97 1.44 7.91
N VAL A 121 -5.96 0.82 8.56
CA VAL A 121 -6.82 -0.23 7.99
C VAL A 121 -7.86 0.42 7.08
N LYS A 122 -8.54 1.47 7.56
CA LYS A 122 -9.60 2.13 6.80
C LYS A 122 -9.10 2.83 5.53
N SER A 123 -7.87 3.36 5.54
CA SER A 123 -7.26 4.00 4.37
C SER A 123 -6.70 3.02 3.32
N CYS A 124 -6.52 1.74 3.65
CA CYS A 124 -5.85 0.77 2.78
C CYS A 124 -6.81 0.17 1.75
N PRO A 125 -6.51 0.22 0.43
CA PRO A 125 -7.37 -0.38 -0.60
C PRO A 125 -7.56 -1.90 -0.43
N PHE A 126 -6.58 -2.59 0.17
CA PHE A 126 -6.60 -4.05 0.35
C PHE A 126 -7.22 -4.53 1.66
N CYS A 127 -7.57 -3.61 2.58
CA CYS A 127 -8.27 -3.95 3.80
C CYS A 127 -9.79 -3.89 3.54
N TYR A 128 -10.28 -4.93 2.88
CA TYR A 128 -11.65 -4.98 2.37
C TYR A 128 -12.50 -6.15 2.88
N CYS A 129 -11.90 -7.07 3.64
CA CYS A 129 -12.54 -8.25 4.18
C CYS A 129 -13.76 -7.87 5.03
N THR A 130 -14.86 -8.60 4.88
CA THR A 130 -16.08 -8.44 5.71
C THR A 130 -15.92 -9.13 7.07
N GLU A 131 -15.16 -10.22 7.10
CA GLU A 131 -14.84 -11.00 8.29
C GLU A 131 -13.33 -10.95 8.51
N CYS A 132 -12.87 -10.16 9.48
CA CYS A 132 -11.45 -9.96 9.73
C CYS A 132 -11.15 -9.88 11.23
N SER A 133 -10.19 -10.67 11.70
CA SER A 133 -9.67 -10.62 13.09
C SER A 133 -9.26 -9.21 13.49
N ILE A 134 -8.63 -8.49 12.59
CA ILE A 134 -8.25 -7.09 12.78
C ILE A 134 -9.45 -6.17 13.07
N GLU A 135 -10.62 -6.41 12.46
CA GLU A 135 -11.84 -5.63 12.72
C GLU A 135 -12.73 -6.25 13.81
N GLY A 136 -12.22 -7.25 14.54
CA GLY A 136 -12.88 -7.83 15.72
C GLY A 136 -13.74 -9.06 15.43
N PHE A 137 -13.60 -9.70 14.27
CA PHE A 137 -14.18 -11.01 13.95
C PHE A 137 -13.18 -12.12 14.34
N LYS A 138 -13.49 -12.99 15.31
CA LYS A 138 -12.53 -13.88 16.01
C LYS A 138 -11.58 -13.09 16.95
N PRO A 139 -12.11 -12.51 18.04
CA PRO A 139 -11.33 -11.75 19.01
C PRO A 139 -10.24 -12.56 19.73
N GLU A 140 -10.28 -13.90 19.61
CA GLU A 140 -9.25 -14.81 20.14
C GLU A 140 -7.94 -14.70 19.36
N LEU A 141 -8.00 -14.25 18.09
CA LEU A 141 -6.81 -14.07 17.23
C LEU A 141 -6.22 -12.68 17.34
N VAL A 142 -7.07 -11.65 17.33
CA VAL A 142 -6.69 -10.24 17.46
C VAL A 142 -7.72 -9.60 18.38
N HIS A 143 -7.33 -9.35 19.61
CA HIS A 143 -8.22 -8.85 20.65
C HIS A 143 -8.58 -7.38 20.42
N ARG A 144 -9.70 -6.88 20.95
CA ARG A 144 -10.08 -5.47 20.73
C ARG A 144 -9.28 -4.48 21.59
N LEU A 145 -8.88 -4.91 22.79
CA LEU A 145 -8.15 -4.06 23.72
C LEU A 145 -6.74 -3.73 23.20
N ARG A 146 -6.18 -2.66 23.77
CA ARG A 146 -4.82 -2.24 23.49
C ARG A 146 -3.92 -2.74 24.61
N ASP A 147 -3.05 -3.69 24.30
CA ASP A 147 -1.89 -4.08 25.11
C ASP A 147 -0.68 -4.36 24.18
N THR A 148 0.52 -4.51 24.75
CA THR A 148 1.75 -4.65 23.96
C THR A 148 1.77 -5.88 23.07
N ARG A 149 1.33 -7.04 23.58
CA ARG A 149 1.24 -8.29 22.83
C ARG A 149 0.23 -8.15 21.70
N GLU A 150 -0.91 -7.56 22.01
CA GLU A 150 -2.00 -7.36 21.07
C GLU A 150 -1.63 -6.37 19.95
N LEU A 151 -0.90 -5.31 20.24
CA LEU A 151 -0.38 -4.40 19.20
C LEU A 151 0.57 -5.14 18.24
N PHE A 152 1.45 -5.98 18.77
CA PHE A 152 2.32 -6.82 17.94
C PHE A 152 1.51 -7.78 17.07
N THR A 153 0.56 -8.53 17.65
CA THR A 153 -0.30 -9.46 16.91
C THR A 153 -1.09 -8.75 15.83
N PHE A 154 -1.71 -7.61 16.12
CA PHE A 154 -2.41 -6.78 15.12
C PHE A 154 -1.51 -6.43 13.92
N HIS A 155 -0.29 -5.93 14.18
CA HIS A 155 0.63 -5.54 13.11
C HIS A 155 1.15 -6.73 12.32
N LEU A 156 1.44 -7.86 13.00
CA LEU A 156 1.86 -9.11 12.38
C LEU A 156 0.75 -9.72 11.50
N THR A 157 -0.46 -9.87 12.03
CA THR A 157 -1.62 -10.36 11.27
C THR A 157 -1.84 -9.50 10.03
N ARG A 158 -1.74 -8.18 10.18
CA ARG A 158 -1.88 -7.27 9.04
C ARG A 158 -0.73 -7.42 8.04
N ALA A 159 0.51 -7.61 8.48
CA ALA A 159 1.64 -7.88 7.60
C ALA A 159 1.40 -9.13 6.75
N LEU A 160 0.96 -10.22 7.38
CA LEU A 160 0.62 -11.47 6.70
C LEU A 160 -0.51 -11.28 5.68
N HIS A 161 -1.56 -10.55 6.01
CA HIS A 161 -2.66 -10.30 5.07
C HIS A 161 -2.26 -9.46 3.85
N MET A 162 -1.19 -8.66 3.97
CA MET A 162 -0.68 -7.77 2.91
C MET A 162 0.49 -8.36 2.12
N ALA A 163 1.00 -9.50 2.56
CA ALA A 163 2.05 -10.25 1.88
C ALA A 163 1.68 -10.49 0.41
N GLY A 164 2.54 -10.04 -0.50
CA GLY A 164 2.31 -10.17 -1.95
C GLY A 164 1.21 -9.28 -2.52
N ARG A 165 0.68 -8.30 -1.78
CA ARG A 165 -0.44 -7.44 -2.24
C ARG A 165 -0.17 -5.95 -2.09
N CYS A 166 0.65 -5.57 -1.11
CA CYS A 166 0.91 -4.16 -0.82
C CYS A 166 1.68 -3.47 -1.95
N VAL A 167 1.11 -2.41 -2.53
CA VAL A 167 1.77 -1.63 -3.60
C VAL A 167 2.58 -0.44 -3.09
N GLU A 168 2.82 -0.35 -1.78
CA GLU A 168 3.59 0.73 -1.13
C GLU A 168 3.04 2.13 -1.39
N CYS A 169 1.71 2.28 -1.49
CA CYS A 169 1.08 3.58 -1.79
C CYS A 169 1.16 4.62 -0.67
N GLY A 170 1.57 4.23 0.54
CA GLY A 170 1.72 5.14 1.69
C GLY A 170 0.41 5.62 2.34
N ALA A 171 -0.76 5.14 1.91
CA ALA A 171 -2.05 5.54 2.48
C ALA A 171 -2.17 5.19 3.97
N CYS A 172 -1.55 4.10 4.42
CA CYS A 172 -1.57 3.66 5.81
C CYS A 172 -0.63 4.49 6.71
N GLU A 173 0.57 4.80 6.22
CA GLU A 173 1.56 5.62 6.92
C GLU A 173 1.12 7.08 7.02
N SER A 174 0.60 7.65 5.92
CA SER A 174 0.10 9.02 5.91
C SER A 174 -1.17 9.22 6.75
N ALA A 175 -1.92 8.16 7.05
CA ALA A 175 -3.08 8.20 7.94
C ALA A 175 -2.71 8.00 9.42
N CYS A 176 -1.46 7.66 9.73
CA CYS A 176 -1.05 7.31 11.09
C CYS A 176 -0.79 8.57 11.94
N PRO A 177 -1.56 8.82 13.01
CA PRO A 177 -1.38 10.02 13.84
C PRO A 177 -0.09 9.99 14.68
N VAL A 178 0.53 8.82 14.83
CA VAL A 178 1.77 8.60 15.61
C VAL A 178 2.96 8.22 14.73
N GLU A 179 2.83 8.40 13.40
CA GLU A 179 3.94 8.31 12.44
C GLU A 179 4.70 6.97 12.50
N ILE A 180 3.96 5.86 12.53
CA ILE A 180 4.57 4.54 12.35
C ILE A 180 4.88 4.39 10.85
N PRO A 181 6.14 4.11 10.46
CA PRO A 181 6.57 4.03 9.07
C PRO A 181 6.17 2.69 8.44
N LEU A 182 4.86 2.42 8.38
CA LEU A 182 4.31 1.14 7.93
C LEU A 182 4.75 0.77 6.52
N THR A 183 5.01 1.76 5.65
CA THR A 183 5.45 1.47 4.28
C THR A 183 6.85 0.88 4.24
N ARG A 184 7.70 1.14 5.24
CA ARG A 184 9.02 0.49 5.38
C ARG A 184 8.87 -1.00 5.70
N LEU A 185 7.96 -1.37 6.60
CA LEU A 185 7.66 -2.78 6.91
C LEU A 185 7.21 -3.54 5.66
N TYR A 186 6.26 -2.97 4.92
CA TYR A 186 5.76 -3.62 3.71
C TYR A 186 6.78 -3.63 2.57
N HIS A 187 7.68 -2.65 2.54
CA HIS A 187 8.80 -2.66 1.60
C HIS A 187 9.73 -3.85 1.86
N GLU A 188 10.14 -4.09 3.10
CA GLU A 188 10.94 -5.27 3.46
C GLU A 188 10.26 -6.58 3.05
N LEU A 189 8.94 -6.67 3.26
CA LEU A 189 8.15 -7.83 2.83
C LEU A 189 8.12 -7.95 1.31
N ASN A 190 7.95 -6.85 0.57
CA ASN A 190 7.95 -6.86 -0.89
C ASN A 190 9.32 -7.19 -1.49
N GLU A 191 10.41 -6.74 -0.88
CA GLU A 191 11.77 -7.15 -1.29
C GLU A 191 11.91 -8.68 -1.16
N TRP A 192 11.43 -9.26 -0.06
CA TRP A 192 11.43 -10.71 0.10
C TRP A 192 10.63 -11.43 -1.00
N PHE A 193 9.44 -10.93 -1.37
CA PHE A 193 8.66 -11.48 -2.49
C PHE A 193 9.36 -11.31 -3.83
N ARG A 194 10.06 -10.19 -4.04
CA ARG A 194 10.83 -9.95 -5.25
C ARG A 194 11.99 -10.93 -5.37
N GLU A 195 12.75 -11.12 -4.29
CA GLU A 195 13.91 -12.03 -4.26
C GLU A 195 13.50 -13.49 -4.43
N LYS A 196 12.42 -13.92 -3.76
CA LYS A 196 11.99 -15.32 -3.77
C LYS A 196 11.13 -15.72 -4.97
N TYR A 197 10.30 -14.81 -5.46
CA TYR A 197 9.29 -15.12 -6.48
C TYR A 197 9.35 -14.22 -7.72
N SER A 198 10.33 -13.30 -7.80
CA SER A 198 10.41 -12.29 -8.87
C SER A 198 9.12 -11.49 -9.04
N TYR A 199 8.35 -11.33 -7.95
CA TYR A 199 7.01 -10.76 -7.98
C TYR A 199 6.99 -9.34 -7.42
N ILE A 200 6.32 -8.43 -8.13
CA ILE A 200 6.09 -7.05 -7.69
C ILE A 200 4.57 -6.77 -7.75
N PRO A 201 3.93 -6.46 -6.61
CA PRO A 201 2.48 -6.24 -6.59
C PRO A 201 2.05 -5.14 -7.57
N GLY A 202 0.99 -5.37 -8.33
CA GLY A 202 0.31 -4.39 -9.15
C GLY A 202 0.95 -4.07 -10.50
N ARG A 203 1.93 -4.85 -10.96
CA ARG A 203 2.64 -4.59 -12.22
C ARG A 203 1.83 -4.89 -13.48
N SER A 204 1.19 -6.05 -13.52
CA SER A 204 0.42 -6.57 -14.66
C SER A 204 -0.73 -7.42 -14.12
N PHE A 205 -1.80 -7.62 -14.89
CA PHE A 205 -2.95 -8.45 -14.50
C PHE A 205 -2.64 -9.95 -14.57
N GLU A 206 -1.68 -10.32 -15.41
CA GLU A 206 -1.33 -11.67 -15.81
C GLU A 206 -0.41 -12.36 -14.80
N GLU A 207 0.25 -11.59 -13.92
CA GLU A 207 1.12 -12.10 -12.86
C GLU A 207 0.28 -12.39 -11.58
N PRO A 208 -0.11 -13.64 -11.28
CA PRO A 208 -0.85 -13.95 -10.06
C PRO A 208 0.00 -13.70 -8.81
N PRO A 209 -0.60 -13.26 -7.68
CA PRO A 209 0.10 -13.13 -6.41
C PRO A 209 0.64 -14.50 -5.94
N PRO A 210 1.92 -14.62 -5.55
CA PRO A 210 2.51 -15.91 -5.16
C PRO A 210 1.74 -16.68 -4.06
N PRO A 211 1.13 -16.03 -3.04
CA PRO A 211 0.31 -16.73 -2.06
C PRO A 211 -0.93 -17.44 -2.63
N LEU A 212 -1.37 -17.09 -3.85
CA LEU A 212 -2.53 -17.69 -4.52
C LEU A 212 -2.16 -18.82 -5.48
N VAL A 213 -0.89 -18.95 -5.88
CA VAL A 213 -0.45 -19.87 -6.94
C VAL A 213 0.78 -20.69 -6.58
N PHE A 214 1.09 -20.82 -5.28
CA PHE A 214 2.22 -21.61 -4.82
C PHE A 214 2.11 -23.04 -5.37
N LYS A 215 3.19 -23.48 -6.03
CA LYS A 215 3.42 -24.86 -6.44
C LYS A 215 4.68 -25.35 -5.75
N GLU A 216 4.62 -26.54 -5.17
CA GLU A 216 5.83 -27.17 -4.63
C GLU A 216 6.82 -27.44 -5.76
N ALA A 217 8.10 -27.20 -5.51
CA ALA A 217 9.14 -27.47 -6.50
C ALA A 217 9.27 -28.99 -6.69
N GLY A 218 8.65 -29.52 -7.75
CA GLY A 218 8.76 -30.95 -8.08
C GLY A 218 7.56 -31.57 -8.81
N GLU A 219 6.41 -30.91 -8.88
CA GLU A 219 5.24 -31.44 -9.58
C GLU A 219 5.03 -30.72 -10.93
N GLY A 220 5.61 -31.33 -11.97
CA GLY A 220 5.38 -31.02 -13.39
C GLY A 220 4.54 -32.11 -14.05
#